data_AF-A0A9D4KCI8-F1
#
_entry.id   AF-A0A9D4KCI8-F1
#
_cell.length_a   1.000
_cell.length_b   1.000
_cell.length_c   1.000
_cell.angle_alpha   90.00
_cell.angle_beta   90.00
_cell.angle_gamma   90.00
#
_symmetry.space_group_name_H-M   'P 1'
#
loop_
_entity.id
_entity.type
_entity.pdbx_description
1 polymer ?
#
loop_
_entity_poly.entity_id
_entity_poly.type
_entity_poly.pdbx_seq_one_letter_code
_entity_poly.pdbx_strand_id
1 'polypeptide(L)'
;MGLLQSRTISSITILHISAKGILLDDDDDENGFAGVISDTNEIPQSQKIKPTQTKNRTGAYVWRVNDLNKLTRFIFLGSDNSFCYKATNIEPKREDAQCIDRLIADGRGEEVVKLILSISLEGRAARQNPTIFALALCARSNDAKTKKAAYEAFHKICRIPTHLFMFVRYCEQESNGTGWGRAHRNNIIKWYVNKCQNPVGLCRLVTKYRHREGFTHCDVLRLAHPKPKDNVTVVVYKYLTKGYKKLEKYLAENPGVKDDENASKMLEYLTAVERAKTCTDEDDIIEFIEKFGLEREHMPTQLLNSSKVWEALIKNLKMEATIRNLGKITSLGLCQPKSWVERALVERLADEELLKKSRTHPFKVLLALNTYKAGKGDKGHLTWIPNDAVLKALDDAYYTCFKAVEPTGKRFLLAIDVSGSMDAPCVGSTTITCKLAAAAMMMVTMRTEEHCDIVAFSHRLVPVDIKKTDTLPEVLKKTEALPFGGTDCALPMIHAQEQKKEYDVFIVYTDSETWFGKIHPSRALQEYRKQMNNPEAKLIVVGMASNGFSIADPEDFGMLDIVGFDSGATQTIAKFVLGEL
;
A
#
# COMPACT_ATOMS: atom_id res chain seq x y z
N MET A 1 13.99 -34.41 49.35
CA MET A 1 14.26 -34.44 50.80
C MET A 1 12.95 -34.21 51.54
N GLY A 2 12.50 -35.19 52.35
CA GLY A 2 11.37 -35.16 53.31
C GLY A 2 9.95 -35.10 52.71
N LEU A 3 9.17 -36.18 52.52
CA LEU A 3 8.51 -37.13 53.45
C LEU A 3 7.63 -36.50 54.54
N LEU A 4 6.32 -36.77 54.48
CA LEU A 4 5.51 -37.29 55.60
C LEU A 4 4.22 -37.95 55.10
N GLN A 5 3.95 -39.13 55.67
CA GLN A 5 2.89 -40.10 55.39
C GLN A 5 1.68 -39.90 56.31
N SER A 6 0.51 -40.42 55.89
CA SER A 6 -0.46 -41.17 56.73
C SER A 6 -1.61 -41.66 55.82
N ARG A 7 -1.64 -42.95 55.44
CA ARG A 7 -2.58 -44.02 55.89
C ARG A 7 -4.06 -43.63 55.80
N THR A 8 -4.93 -44.37 55.08
CA THR A 8 -5.47 -45.68 55.52
C THR A 8 -5.89 -46.61 54.37
N ILE A 9 -5.87 -47.91 54.67
CA ILE A 9 -6.11 -49.10 53.83
C ILE A 9 -7.55 -49.63 54.04
N SER A 10 -8.17 -50.20 53.00
CA SER A 10 -8.86 -51.53 52.95
C SER A 10 -9.58 -51.68 51.58
N SER A 11 -9.13 -52.53 50.63
CA SER A 11 -9.36 -54.00 50.50
C SER A 11 -10.86 -54.34 50.28
N ILE A 12 -11.37 -55.14 49.32
CA ILE A 12 -10.95 -56.31 48.51
C ILE A 12 -12.13 -56.53 47.49
N THR A 13 -11.99 -56.83 46.18
CA THR A 13 -11.94 -58.19 45.56
C THR A 13 -11.93 -58.06 44.02
N ILE A 14 -11.31 -59.04 43.36
CA ILE A 14 -10.94 -59.15 41.94
C ILE A 14 -11.83 -60.21 41.23
N LEU A 15 -11.88 -60.14 39.89
CA LEU A 15 -11.98 -61.23 38.86
C LEU A 15 -13.29 -61.21 38.04
N HIS A 16 -13.30 -60.86 36.74
CA HIS A 16 -12.85 -61.57 35.51
C HIS A 16 -13.69 -62.78 35.08
N ILE A 17 -13.81 -62.96 33.74
CA ILE A 17 -14.34 -64.07 32.91
C ILE A 17 -15.73 -63.72 32.29
N SER A 18 -15.85 -63.37 30.99
CA SER A 18 -15.76 -64.14 29.73
C SER A 18 -16.91 -65.13 29.51
N ALA A 19 -17.70 -64.95 28.43
CA ALA A 19 -18.11 -66.01 27.49
C ALA A 19 -19.12 -65.53 26.43
N LYS A 20 -18.78 -65.84 25.16
CA LYS A 20 -19.57 -66.42 24.06
C LYS A 20 -21.00 -65.92 23.75
N GLY A 21 -21.19 -65.56 22.49
CA GLY A 21 -22.49 -65.23 21.90
C GLY A 21 -23.39 -66.41 21.55
N ILE A 22 -24.60 -66.07 21.10
CA ILE A 22 -25.59 -66.94 20.47
C ILE A 22 -26.37 -66.09 19.44
N LEU A 23 -26.45 -66.62 18.22
CA LEU A 23 -27.32 -66.22 17.10
C LEU A 23 -28.78 -66.54 17.41
N LEU A 24 -29.72 -65.67 17.02
CA LEU A 24 -31.08 -66.04 16.63
C LEU A 24 -31.54 -65.11 15.50
N ASP A 25 -31.86 -65.72 14.36
CA ASP A 25 -32.69 -65.18 13.28
C ASP A 25 -34.16 -65.15 13.74
N ASP A 26 -34.95 -64.20 13.21
CA ASP A 26 -36.34 -64.42 12.77
C ASP A 26 -36.83 -63.20 11.97
N ASP A 27 -37.43 -63.50 10.82
CA ASP A 27 -38.03 -62.60 9.81
C ASP A 27 -39.36 -61.96 10.27
N ASP A 28 -39.68 -60.76 9.76
CA ASP A 28 -40.87 -60.47 8.92
C ASP A 28 -41.23 -58.96 8.87
N ASP A 29 -41.30 -58.47 7.62
CA ASP A 29 -42.11 -57.42 6.98
C ASP A 29 -42.75 -56.27 7.79
N GLU A 30 -42.49 -55.01 7.36
CA GLU A 30 -43.52 -54.12 6.80
C GLU A 30 -42.98 -52.82 6.18
N ASN A 31 -43.66 -52.38 5.11
CA ASN A 31 -43.34 -51.27 4.21
C ASN A 31 -43.23 -49.88 4.85
N GLY A 32 -42.25 -49.08 4.40
CA GLY A 32 -42.18 -47.64 4.67
C GLY A 32 -41.32 -46.87 3.67
N PHE A 33 -41.96 -46.22 2.70
CA PHE A 33 -41.38 -45.24 1.78
C PHE A 33 -40.51 -44.18 2.48
N ALA A 34 -39.23 -44.03 2.10
CA ALA A 34 -38.55 -42.72 2.08
C ALA A 34 -37.14 -42.81 1.45
N GLY A 35 -36.89 -41.91 0.48
CA GLY A 35 -35.57 -41.28 0.35
C GLY A 35 -34.60 -41.90 -0.65
N VAL A 36 -34.65 -41.40 -1.87
CA VAL A 36 -33.50 -41.34 -2.78
C VAL A 36 -32.33 -40.69 -2.02
N ILE A 37 -31.36 -41.49 -1.58
CA ILE A 37 -30.05 -40.98 -1.17
C ILE A 37 -29.27 -40.78 -2.46
N SER A 38 -29.17 -39.54 -2.91
CA SER A 38 -28.18 -39.18 -3.92
C SER A 38 -26.80 -39.27 -3.28
N ASP A 39 -25.98 -40.19 -3.77
CA ASP A 39 -24.54 -40.26 -3.53
C ASP A 39 -23.87 -38.93 -3.89
N THR A 40 -23.82 -38.00 -2.94
CA THR A 40 -22.78 -36.99 -2.91
C THR A 40 -21.55 -37.65 -2.31
N ASN A 41 -20.62 -38.05 -3.20
CA ASN A 41 -19.23 -38.32 -2.87
C ASN A 41 -18.59 -37.06 -2.25
N GLU A 42 -18.94 -36.74 -0.99
CA GLU A 42 -18.34 -35.66 -0.23
C GLU A 42 -17.02 -36.15 0.34
N ILE A 43 -15.98 -36.10 -0.51
CA ILE A 43 -14.61 -36.35 -0.08
C ILE A 43 -14.28 -35.33 1.02
N PRO A 44 -14.02 -35.77 2.28
CA PRO A 44 -13.71 -34.86 3.38
C PRO A 44 -12.47 -34.04 3.06
N GLN A 45 -12.36 -32.82 3.61
CA GLN A 45 -11.19 -31.97 3.39
C GLN A 45 -9.85 -32.64 3.76
N SER A 46 -9.86 -33.66 4.62
CA SER A 46 -8.71 -34.48 4.97
C SER A 46 -8.25 -35.46 3.87
N GLN A 47 -8.95 -35.54 2.74
CA GLN A 47 -8.66 -36.45 1.62
C GLN A 47 -8.42 -35.71 0.30
N LYS A 48 -7.53 -36.27 -0.53
CA LYS A 48 -7.06 -35.67 -1.77
C LYS A 48 -8.05 -35.94 -2.91
N ILE A 49 -8.64 -34.89 -3.48
CA ILE A 49 -9.64 -34.94 -4.56
C ILE A 49 -8.97 -34.98 -5.94
N LYS A 50 -7.84 -34.28 -6.11
CA LYS A 50 -7.05 -34.26 -7.36
C LYS A 50 -5.54 -34.33 -7.10
N PRO A 51 -4.72 -34.87 -8.04
CA PRO A 51 -3.26 -34.96 -7.88
C PRO A 51 -2.58 -33.61 -7.61
N THR A 52 -3.17 -32.52 -8.11
CA THR A 52 -2.68 -31.14 -8.00
C THR A 52 -2.90 -30.48 -6.63
N GLN A 53 -3.56 -31.16 -5.69
CA GLN A 53 -3.77 -30.63 -4.33
C GLN A 53 -2.59 -30.95 -3.38
N THR A 54 -2.33 -30.03 -2.45
CA THR A 54 -1.35 -30.16 -1.36
C THR A 54 -2.05 -30.00 0.00
N LYS A 55 -1.47 -30.55 1.07
CA LYS A 55 -1.99 -30.35 2.44
C LYS A 55 -1.62 -28.95 2.95
N ASN A 56 -2.59 -28.25 3.53
CA ASN A 56 -2.37 -27.01 4.27
C ASN A 56 -1.94 -27.30 5.73
N ARG A 57 -1.74 -26.25 6.55
CA ARG A 57 -1.31 -26.38 7.96
C ARG A 57 -2.32 -27.09 8.87
N THR A 58 -3.60 -27.13 8.48
CA THR A 58 -4.66 -27.81 9.24
C THR A 58 -4.90 -29.25 8.75
N GLY A 59 -4.11 -29.73 7.79
CA GLY A 59 -4.19 -31.09 7.25
C GLY A 59 -5.20 -31.27 6.11
N ALA A 60 -5.86 -30.20 5.66
CA ALA A 60 -6.81 -30.23 4.55
C ALA A 60 -6.13 -30.11 3.17
N TYR A 61 -6.67 -30.78 2.15
CA TYR A 61 -6.15 -30.73 0.77
C TYR A 61 -6.72 -29.54 -0.01
N VAL A 62 -5.82 -28.65 -0.44
CA VAL A 62 -6.09 -27.39 -1.19
C VAL A 62 -5.28 -27.34 -2.48
N TRP A 63 -5.66 -26.50 -3.45
CA TRP A 63 -4.86 -26.30 -4.67
C TRP A 63 -3.74 -25.30 -4.44
N ARG A 64 -2.53 -25.63 -4.91
CA ARG A 64 -1.41 -24.69 -4.88
C ARG A 64 -1.66 -23.59 -5.91
N VAL A 65 -1.78 -22.39 -5.39
CA VAL A 65 -1.95 -21.14 -6.12
C VAL A 65 -0.85 -20.90 -7.17
N ASN A 66 -1.22 -20.27 -8.30
CA ASN A 66 -0.30 -19.80 -9.34
C ASN A 66 0.69 -18.76 -8.80
N ASP A 67 1.99 -19.01 -8.93
CA ASP A 67 3.05 -18.15 -8.39
C ASP A 67 3.04 -16.73 -8.98
N LEU A 68 2.49 -16.51 -10.19
CA LEU A 68 2.31 -15.16 -10.72
C LEU A 68 1.34 -14.32 -9.90
N ASN A 69 0.24 -14.92 -9.42
CA ASN A 69 -0.72 -14.18 -8.61
C ASN A 69 -0.15 -13.94 -7.21
N LYS A 70 0.69 -14.85 -6.69
CA LYS A 70 1.47 -14.59 -5.46
C LYS A 70 2.43 -13.41 -5.63
N LEU A 71 3.11 -13.31 -6.77
CA LEU A 71 3.95 -12.16 -7.10
C LEU A 71 3.14 -10.87 -7.16
N THR A 72 1.97 -10.88 -7.79
CA THR A 72 1.08 -9.72 -7.81
C THR A 72 0.72 -9.31 -6.39
N ARG A 73 0.17 -10.22 -5.57
CA ARG A 73 -0.10 -9.99 -4.14
C ARG A 73 1.11 -9.42 -3.40
N PHE A 74 2.30 -9.98 -3.58
CA PHE A 74 3.54 -9.47 -2.99
C PHE A 74 3.83 -8.01 -3.36
N ILE A 75 3.67 -7.64 -4.64
CA ILE A 75 3.94 -6.27 -5.09
C ILE A 75 2.95 -5.26 -4.48
N PHE A 76 1.68 -5.64 -4.35
CA PHE A 76 0.64 -4.78 -3.80
C PHE A 76 0.64 -4.71 -2.28
N LEU A 77 0.86 -5.85 -1.61
CA LEU A 77 0.69 -6.00 -0.16
C LEU A 77 2.02 -5.99 0.60
N GLY A 78 3.14 -6.27 -0.08
CA GLY A 78 4.45 -6.46 0.54
C GLY A 78 4.68 -7.86 1.13
N SER A 79 3.74 -8.79 0.96
CA SER A 79 3.88 -10.21 1.33
C SER A 79 3.14 -11.15 0.36
N ASP A 80 3.53 -12.43 0.26
CA ASP A 80 2.85 -13.45 -0.57
C ASP A 80 1.62 -14.09 0.08
N ASN A 81 1.33 -13.72 1.34
CA ASN A 81 0.11 -14.11 2.04
C ASN A 81 -1.05 -13.16 1.68
N SER A 82 -2.30 -13.57 1.91
CA SER A 82 -3.50 -12.72 1.78
C SER A 82 -3.54 -11.54 2.77
N PHE A 83 -2.46 -11.31 3.53
CA PHE A 83 -2.40 -10.42 4.68
C PHE A 83 -1.54 -9.19 4.40
N CYS A 84 -2.16 -8.01 4.54
CA CYS A 84 -1.44 -6.80 4.87
C CYS A 84 -1.56 -6.65 6.39
N TYR A 85 -0.45 -6.66 7.14
CA TYR A 85 -0.43 -6.17 8.51
C TYR A 85 0.42 -4.92 8.54
N LYS A 86 -0.12 -3.85 9.11
CA LYS A 86 0.59 -2.69 9.68
C LYS A 86 0.82 -1.52 8.72
N ALA A 87 0.32 -0.37 9.18
CA ALA A 87 0.50 0.95 8.56
C ALA A 87 1.92 1.53 8.69
N THR A 88 2.96 0.69 8.88
CA THR A 88 4.36 1.14 8.96
C THR A 88 5.22 0.42 7.93
N ASN A 89 6.33 1.05 7.54
CA ASN A 89 7.32 0.59 6.58
C ASN A 89 7.81 -0.84 6.89
N ILE A 90 7.08 -1.87 6.46
CA ILE A 90 7.60 -3.23 6.46
C ILE A 90 8.54 -3.34 5.28
N GLU A 91 9.80 -3.58 5.61
CA GLU A 91 10.80 -3.97 4.64
C GLU A 91 10.41 -5.32 4.05
N PRO A 92 10.35 -5.44 2.70
CA PRO A 92 10.05 -6.70 2.05
C PRO A 92 11.08 -7.75 2.45
N LYS A 93 10.62 -8.98 2.70
CA LYS A 93 11.47 -10.09 3.09
C LYS A 93 11.58 -11.13 1.99
N ARG A 94 12.71 -11.83 1.98
CA ARG A 94 12.95 -12.93 1.03
C ARG A 94 11.97 -14.08 1.21
N GLU A 95 11.56 -14.37 2.45
CA GLU A 95 10.58 -15.45 2.72
C GLU A 95 9.27 -15.21 1.98
N ASP A 96 8.82 -13.96 1.89
CA ASP A 96 7.56 -13.58 1.27
C ASP A 96 7.66 -13.43 -0.27
N ALA A 97 8.84 -13.65 -0.85
CA ALA A 97 9.10 -13.47 -2.29
C ALA A 97 9.56 -14.78 -2.98
N GLN A 98 9.44 -15.93 -2.31
CA GLN A 98 9.88 -17.22 -2.84
C GLN A 98 9.15 -17.64 -4.14
N CYS A 99 7.98 -17.07 -4.43
CA CYS A 99 7.30 -17.27 -5.71
C CYS A 99 8.12 -16.80 -6.92
N ILE A 100 8.94 -15.75 -6.74
CA ILE A 100 9.83 -15.24 -7.79
C ILE A 100 10.90 -16.26 -8.13
N ASP A 101 11.55 -16.84 -7.11
CA ASP A 101 12.59 -17.86 -7.29
C ASP A 101 12.04 -19.09 -8.03
N ARG A 102 10.81 -19.52 -7.70
CA ARG A 102 10.12 -20.63 -8.40
C ARG A 102 9.81 -20.29 -9.86
N LEU A 103 9.24 -19.12 -10.13
CA LEU A 103 8.95 -18.68 -11.51
C LEU A 103 10.20 -18.57 -12.36
N ILE A 104 11.31 -18.10 -11.78
CA ILE A 104 12.59 -18.02 -12.49
C ILE A 104 13.14 -19.42 -12.77
N ALA A 105 13.07 -20.33 -11.80
CA ALA A 105 13.49 -21.72 -11.98
C ALA A 105 12.68 -22.44 -13.07
N ASP A 106 11.38 -22.10 -13.19
CA ASP A 106 10.49 -22.60 -14.24
C ASP A 106 10.71 -21.92 -15.61
N GLY A 107 11.72 -21.06 -15.76
CA GLY A 107 12.04 -20.37 -17.01
C GLY A 107 11.11 -19.20 -17.35
N ARG A 108 10.29 -18.74 -16.39
CA ARG A 108 9.28 -17.68 -16.56
C ARG A 108 9.72 -16.32 -16.02
N GLY A 109 11.00 -16.11 -15.77
CA GLY A 109 11.47 -14.87 -15.14
C GLY A 109 11.35 -13.61 -16.03
N GLU A 110 11.32 -13.73 -17.36
CA GLU A 110 10.98 -12.59 -18.23
C GLU A 110 9.53 -12.14 -18.06
N GLU A 111 8.61 -13.08 -17.81
CA GLU A 111 7.21 -12.82 -17.51
C GLU A 111 7.06 -12.08 -16.18
N VAL A 112 7.81 -12.50 -15.16
CA VAL A 112 7.92 -11.81 -13.86
C VAL A 112 8.33 -10.35 -14.04
N VAL A 113 9.41 -10.10 -14.78
CA VAL A 113 9.89 -8.72 -15.00
C VAL A 113 8.87 -7.88 -15.76
N LYS A 114 8.20 -8.46 -16.76
CA LYS A 114 7.16 -7.77 -17.53
C LYS A 114 5.99 -7.35 -16.63
N LEU A 115 5.57 -8.21 -15.71
CA LEU A 115 4.54 -7.91 -14.71
C LEU A 115 4.97 -6.80 -13.73
N ILE A 116 6.18 -6.87 -13.19
CA ILE A 116 6.73 -5.82 -12.31
C ILE A 116 6.75 -4.46 -13.05
N LEU A 117 7.17 -4.47 -14.31
CA LEU A 117 7.24 -3.27 -15.13
C LEU A 117 5.87 -2.66 -15.41
N SER A 118 4.86 -3.47 -15.77
CA SER A 118 3.50 -2.96 -16.01
C SER A 118 2.91 -2.32 -14.76
N ILE A 119 2.99 -3.02 -13.61
CA ILE A 119 2.52 -2.52 -12.31
C ILE A 119 3.18 -1.19 -11.95
N SER A 120 4.49 -1.06 -12.16
CA SER A 120 5.20 0.19 -11.88
C SER A 120 4.78 1.33 -12.81
N LEU A 121 4.74 1.09 -14.13
CA LEU A 121 4.43 2.12 -15.14
C LEU A 121 3.03 2.68 -14.99
N GLU A 122 2.05 1.81 -14.75
CA GLU A 122 0.67 2.20 -14.53
C GLU A 122 0.48 2.87 -13.16
N GLY A 123 1.49 2.82 -12.28
CA GLY A 123 1.41 3.38 -10.92
C GLY A 123 0.38 2.61 -10.10
N ARG A 124 0.36 1.29 -10.26
CA ARG A 124 -0.64 0.42 -9.65
C ARG A 124 -0.32 0.11 -8.19
N ALA A 125 0.95 0.01 -7.80
CA ALA A 125 1.34 -0.29 -6.43
C ALA A 125 1.27 0.97 -5.53
N ALA A 126 0.68 0.82 -4.34
CA ALA A 126 0.62 1.86 -3.31
C ALA A 126 2.01 2.30 -2.83
N ARG A 127 2.93 1.34 -2.74
CA ARG A 127 4.30 1.50 -2.23
C ARG A 127 5.30 0.98 -3.25
N GLN A 128 6.48 1.59 -3.28
CA GLN A 128 7.52 1.22 -4.24
C GLN A 128 8.47 0.14 -3.71
N ASN A 129 8.53 -0.08 -2.39
CA ASN A 129 9.45 -1.02 -1.75
C ASN A 129 9.32 -2.45 -2.30
N PRO A 130 8.13 -3.10 -2.31
CA PRO A 130 8.01 -4.48 -2.80
C PRO A 130 8.30 -4.60 -4.29
N THR A 131 7.83 -3.64 -5.09
CA THR A 131 8.10 -3.55 -6.53
C THR A 131 9.60 -3.56 -6.83
N ILE A 132 10.37 -2.74 -6.10
CA ILE A 132 11.82 -2.59 -6.33
C ILE A 132 12.61 -3.75 -5.72
N PHE A 133 12.13 -4.35 -4.63
CA PHE A 133 12.71 -5.58 -4.09
C PHE A 133 12.55 -6.77 -5.05
N ALA A 134 11.34 -6.98 -5.59
CA ALA A 134 11.09 -8.00 -6.62
C ALA A 134 11.99 -7.81 -7.84
N LEU A 135 12.16 -6.56 -8.29
CA LEU A 135 13.08 -6.24 -9.38
C LEU A 135 14.54 -6.56 -9.02
N ALA A 136 14.97 -6.28 -7.78
CA ALA A 136 16.32 -6.58 -7.31
C ALA A 136 16.57 -8.10 -7.31
N LEU A 137 15.61 -8.92 -6.85
CA LEU A 137 15.69 -10.38 -6.94
C LEU A 137 15.87 -10.86 -8.39
N CYS A 138 15.08 -10.34 -9.33
CA CYS A 138 15.25 -10.65 -10.75
C CYS A 138 16.63 -10.24 -11.28
N ALA A 139 17.15 -9.07 -10.87
CA ALA A 139 18.48 -8.60 -11.27
C ALA A 139 19.63 -9.40 -10.63
N ARG A 140 19.39 -10.08 -9.50
CA ARG A 140 20.33 -10.98 -8.81
C ARG A 140 20.18 -12.45 -9.18
N SER A 141 19.16 -12.80 -9.95
CA SER A 141 18.94 -14.18 -10.42
C SER A 141 20.12 -14.76 -11.21
N ASN A 142 20.24 -16.08 -11.22
CA ASN A 142 21.23 -16.79 -12.03
C ASN A 142 20.81 -16.92 -13.50
N ASP A 143 19.53 -16.69 -13.82
CA ASP A 143 19.04 -16.70 -15.20
C ASP A 143 19.46 -15.42 -15.96
N ALA A 144 20.16 -15.61 -17.08
CA ALA A 144 20.71 -14.52 -17.86
C ALA A 144 19.62 -13.67 -18.54
N LYS A 145 18.52 -14.30 -18.99
CA LYS A 145 17.41 -13.61 -19.66
C LYS A 145 16.67 -12.70 -18.68
N THR A 146 16.29 -13.24 -17.53
CA THR A 146 15.65 -12.51 -16.43
C THR A 146 16.51 -11.35 -15.94
N LYS A 147 17.81 -11.58 -15.71
CA LYS A 147 18.74 -10.54 -15.30
C LYS A 147 18.82 -9.39 -16.30
N LYS A 148 18.87 -9.70 -17.61
CA LYS A 148 18.89 -8.69 -18.67
C LYS A 148 17.59 -7.88 -18.69
N ALA A 149 16.44 -8.57 -18.68
CA ALA A 149 15.13 -7.93 -18.64
C ALA A 149 14.98 -7.01 -17.42
N ALA A 150 15.41 -7.46 -16.24
CA ALA A 150 15.33 -6.68 -14.99
C ALA A 150 16.12 -5.37 -15.10
N TYR A 151 17.31 -5.40 -15.68
CA TYR A 151 18.10 -4.17 -15.89
C TYR A 151 17.51 -3.23 -16.95
N GLU A 152 16.82 -3.75 -17.97
CA GLU A 152 16.09 -2.92 -18.92
C GLU A 152 14.87 -2.24 -18.26
N ALA A 153 14.14 -2.97 -17.42
CA ALA A 153 13.02 -2.45 -16.64
C ALA A 153 13.46 -1.45 -15.55
N PHE A 154 14.63 -1.65 -14.94
CA PHE A 154 15.20 -0.79 -13.91
C PHE A 154 15.24 0.68 -14.30
N HIS A 155 15.59 1.02 -15.54
CA HIS A 155 15.65 2.41 -16.02
C HIS A 155 14.28 3.10 -16.05
N LYS A 156 13.19 2.32 -16.18
CA LYS A 156 11.80 2.79 -16.22
C LYS A 156 11.16 2.85 -14.83
N ILE A 157 11.51 1.90 -13.96
CA ILE A 157 10.98 1.76 -12.59
C ILE A 157 11.67 2.73 -11.62
N CYS A 158 13.00 2.81 -11.67
CA CYS A 158 13.78 3.67 -10.78
C CYS A 158 13.82 5.11 -11.29
N ARG A 159 12.73 5.86 -11.10
CA ARG A 159 12.56 7.20 -11.71
C ARG A 159 13.37 8.30 -11.02
N ILE A 160 13.52 8.21 -9.70
CA ILE A 160 14.18 9.18 -8.82
C ILE A 160 15.30 8.54 -7.99
N PRO A 161 16.23 9.32 -7.42
CA PRO A 161 17.33 8.79 -6.60
C PRO A 161 16.90 7.91 -5.43
N THR A 162 15.77 8.18 -4.77
CA THR A 162 15.25 7.29 -3.70
C THR A 162 15.06 5.86 -4.22
N HIS A 163 14.50 5.70 -5.43
CA HIS A 163 14.28 4.38 -6.02
C HIS A 163 15.59 3.71 -6.42
N LEU A 164 16.54 4.50 -6.96
CA LEU A 164 17.90 4.03 -7.28
C LEU A 164 18.59 3.49 -6.03
N PHE A 165 18.62 4.25 -4.94
CA PHE A 165 19.27 3.85 -3.69
C PHE A 165 18.58 2.66 -3.05
N MET A 166 17.24 2.60 -3.11
CA MET A 166 16.49 1.44 -2.64
C MET A 166 16.82 0.18 -3.45
N PHE A 167 16.92 0.28 -4.77
CA PHE A 167 17.34 -0.83 -5.63
C PHE A 167 18.77 -1.30 -5.33
N VAL A 168 19.71 -0.37 -5.13
CA VAL A 168 21.09 -0.68 -4.74
C VAL A 168 21.11 -1.41 -3.40
N ARG A 169 20.41 -0.88 -2.38
CA ARG A 169 20.28 -1.50 -1.06
C ARG A 169 19.79 -2.94 -1.15
N TYR A 170 18.68 -3.17 -1.84
CA TYR A 170 18.13 -4.53 -1.98
C TYR A 170 19.06 -5.44 -2.80
N CYS A 171 19.73 -4.94 -3.83
CA CYS A 171 20.72 -5.73 -4.56
C CYS A 171 21.90 -6.15 -3.68
N GLU A 172 22.38 -5.28 -2.77
CA GLU A 172 23.44 -5.60 -1.83
C GLU A 172 22.99 -6.62 -0.78
N GLN A 173 21.78 -6.44 -0.22
CA GLN A 173 21.18 -7.39 0.73
C GLN A 173 21.05 -8.80 0.13
N GLU A 174 20.71 -8.89 -1.16
CA GLU A 174 20.47 -10.16 -1.86
C GLU A 174 21.72 -10.76 -2.53
N SER A 175 22.90 -10.17 -2.32
CA SER A 175 24.16 -10.65 -2.89
C SER A 175 25.02 -11.40 -1.86
N ASN A 176 25.49 -12.60 -2.20
CA ASN A 176 26.43 -13.38 -1.38
C ASN A 176 27.88 -12.82 -1.35
N GLY A 177 28.11 -11.63 -1.91
CA GLY A 177 29.43 -10.99 -2.06
C GLY A 177 29.27 -9.49 -2.26
N THR A 178 30.23 -8.81 -2.90
CA THR A 178 30.16 -7.35 -3.05
C THR A 178 28.94 -6.85 -3.84
N GLY A 179 28.28 -7.68 -4.64
CA GLY A 179 27.10 -7.30 -5.43
C GLY A 179 27.38 -6.42 -6.67
N TRP A 180 28.57 -5.79 -6.74
CA TRP A 180 28.96 -4.81 -7.77
C TRP A 180 29.66 -5.41 -9.01
N GLY A 181 29.04 -6.43 -9.60
CA GLY A 181 29.49 -7.02 -10.87
C GLY A 181 29.37 -6.07 -12.07
N ARG A 182 29.99 -6.42 -13.21
CA ARG A 182 30.05 -5.59 -14.43
C ARG A 182 28.66 -5.12 -14.89
N ALA A 183 27.66 -6.01 -14.91
CA ALA A 183 26.30 -5.67 -15.32
C ALA A 183 25.63 -4.65 -14.38
N HIS A 184 25.82 -4.79 -13.07
CA HIS A 184 25.28 -3.87 -12.07
C HIS A 184 25.91 -2.49 -12.22
N ARG A 185 27.25 -2.41 -12.23
CA ARG A 185 27.99 -1.16 -12.45
C ARG A 185 27.53 -0.44 -13.71
N ASN A 186 27.51 -1.13 -14.86
CA ASN A 186 27.14 -0.53 -16.14
C ASN A 186 25.72 0.03 -16.14
N ASN A 187 24.75 -0.66 -15.53
CA ASN A 187 23.37 -0.18 -15.48
C ASN A 187 23.18 0.98 -14.50
N ILE A 188 23.87 0.98 -13.37
CA ILE A 188 23.88 2.15 -12.47
C ILE A 188 24.48 3.37 -13.17
N ILE A 189 25.59 3.22 -13.92
CA ILE A 189 26.17 4.31 -14.71
C ILE A 189 25.16 4.79 -15.76
N LYS A 190 24.54 3.86 -16.48
CA LYS A 190 23.54 4.17 -17.52
C LYS A 190 22.34 4.92 -16.95
N TRP A 191 21.97 4.69 -15.69
CA TRP A 191 20.93 5.47 -15.01
C TRP A 191 21.26 6.97 -15.01
N TYR A 192 22.46 7.34 -14.57
CA TYR A 192 22.91 8.74 -14.58
C TYR A 192 22.99 9.31 -16.00
N VAL A 193 23.58 8.55 -16.93
CA VAL A 193 23.71 8.96 -18.34
C VAL A 193 22.35 9.20 -18.99
N ASN A 194 21.35 8.34 -18.73
CA ASN A 194 20.00 8.55 -19.26
C ASN A 194 19.37 9.84 -18.73
N LYS A 195 19.67 10.24 -17.49
CA LYS A 195 19.19 11.51 -16.91
C LYS A 195 19.93 12.73 -17.47
N CYS A 196 21.10 12.57 -18.08
CA CYS A 196 21.82 13.67 -18.75
C CYS A 196 21.06 14.22 -19.98
N GLN A 197 20.00 13.55 -20.46
CA GLN A 197 19.08 14.14 -21.46
C GLN A 197 18.41 15.43 -20.97
N ASN A 198 18.29 15.60 -19.65
CA ASN A 198 17.91 16.86 -19.01
C ASN A 198 18.98 17.21 -17.96
N PRO A 199 20.08 17.88 -18.37
CA PRO A 199 21.25 18.11 -17.51
C PRO A 199 20.92 18.85 -16.21
N VAL A 200 20.12 19.92 -16.29
CA VAL A 200 19.67 20.67 -15.10
C VAL A 200 18.70 19.84 -14.26
N GLY A 201 17.84 19.04 -14.90
CA GLY A 201 16.98 18.08 -14.21
C GLY A 201 17.76 17.04 -13.40
N LEU A 202 18.89 16.54 -13.92
CA LEU A 202 19.78 15.68 -13.16
C LEU A 202 20.37 16.42 -11.95
N CYS A 203 20.87 17.65 -12.12
CA CYS A 203 21.34 18.47 -11.01
C CYS A 203 20.27 18.60 -9.91
N ARG A 204 19.04 18.96 -10.29
CA ARG A 204 17.91 19.06 -9.35
C ARG A 204 17.64 17.75 -8.61
N LEU A 205 17.70 16.60 -9.29
CA LEU A 205 17.50 15.31 -8.64
C LEU A 205 18.58 15.03 -7.58
N VAL A 206 19.85 15.22 -7.94
CA VAL A 206 20.97 14.87 -7.05
C VAL A 206 21.14 15.85 -5.89
N THR A 207 20.72 17.11 -6.05
CA THR A 207 20.74 18.12 -4.98
C THR A 207 19.53 18.03 -4.06
N LYS A 208 18.37 17.58 -4.57
CA LYS A 208 17.16 17.34 -3.78
C LYS A 208 17.25 16.07 -2.94
N TYR A 209 17.72 14.98 -3.54
CA TYR A 209 17.77 13.65 -2.91
C TYR A 209 19.21 13.23 -2.58
N ARG A 210 19.91 14.04 -1.77
CA ARG A 210 21.35 13.86 -1.49
C ARG A 210 21.69 12.52 -0.82
N HIS A 211 20.81 12.06 0.08
CA HIS A 211 20.95 10.83 0.86
C HIS A 211 19.58 10.19 1.10
N ARG A 212 19.41 8.91 0.76
CA ARG A 212 18.25 8.07 1.12
C ARG A 212 18.71 6.62 1.23
N GLU A 213 17.95 5.79 1.96
CA GLU A 213 18.22 4.34 2.07
C GLU A 213 19.65 4.00 2.54
N GLY A 214 20.32 4.90 3.28
CA GLY A 214 21.70 4.72 3.73
C GLY A 214 22.78 5.05 2.67
N PHE A 215 22.41 5.48 1.47
CA PHE A 215 23.34 5.80 0.39
C PHE A 215 23.33 7.28 0.03
N THR A 216 24.50 7.77 -0.38
CA THR A 216 24.64 9.01 -1.16
C THR A 216 24.95 8.71 -2.62
N HIS A 217 24.79 9.72 -3.48
CA HIS A 217 25.28 9.62 -4.85
C HIS A 217 26.79 9.38 -4.94
N CYS A 218 27.57 9.91 -3.99
CA CYS A 218 29.02 9.70 -3.94
C CYS A 218 29.37 8.23 -3.75
N ASP A 219 28.67 7.55 -2.83
CA ASP A 219 28.89 6.12 -2.54
C ASP A 219 28.61 5.27 -3.77
N VAL A 220 27.43 5.48 -4.38
CA VAL A 220 27.01 4.77 -5.59
C VAL A 220 27.98 4.99 -6.76
N LEU A 221 28.46 6.23 -6.96
CA LEU A 221 29.43 6.51 -8.03
C LEU A 221 30.81 5.89 -7.73
N ARG A 222 31.25 5.87 -6.48
CA ARG A 222 32.51 5.22 -6.08
C ARG A 222 32.48 3.72 -6.35
N LEU A 223 31.36 3.07 -6.06
CA LEU A 223 31.16 1.63 -6.30
C LEU A 223 30.95 1.30 -7.78
N ALA A 224 30.29 2.18 -8.53
CA ALA A 224 30.03 2.00 -9.96
C ALA A 224 31.27 2.23 -10.84
N HIS A 225 32.22 3.06 -10.40
CA HIS A 225 33.41 3.49 -11.15
C HIS A 225 33.10 4.04 -12.57
N PRO A 226 32.20 5.04 -12.72
CA PRO A 226 31.94 5.64 -14.02
C PRO A 226 33.17 6.36 -14.55
N LYS A 227 33.35 6.31 -15.87
CA LYS A 227 34.24 7.22 -16.60
C LYS A 227 33.39 8.31 -17.26
N PRO A 228 33.64 9.60 -17.00
CA PRO A 228 32.94 10.68 -17.69
C PRO A 228 33.26 10.63 -19.19
N LYS A 229 32.27 10.93 -20.04
CA LYS A 229 32.39 10.87 -21.51
C LYS A 229 32.20 12.22 -22.19
N ASP A 230 31.60 13.17 -21.49
CA ASP A 230 31.22 14.49 -21.98
C ASP A 230 31.32 15.51 -20.84
N ASN A 231 31.25 16.81 -21.17
CA ASN A 231 31.38 17.89 -20.20
C ASN A 231 30.28 17.86 -19.13
N VAL A 232 29.06 17.46 -19.49
CA VAL A 232 27.90 17.30 -18.59
C VAL A 232 28.19 16.28 -17.48
N THR A 233 28.68 15.09 -17.85
CA THR A 233 29.03 14.02 -16.91
C THR A 233 30.26 14.37 -16.08
N VAL A 234 31.24 15.09 -16.64
CA VAL A 234 32.39 15.62 -15.88
C VAL A 234 31.92 16.53 -14.74
N VAL A 235 31.04 17.50 -15.04
CA VAL A 235 30.53 18.46 -14.04
C VAL A 235 29.82 17.73 -12.90
N VAL A 236 28.81 16.90 -13.20
CA VAL A 236 28.00 16.25 -12.15
C VAL A 236 28.80 15.22 -11.35
N TYR A 237 29.65 14.40 -11.97
CA TYR A 237 30.43 13.40 -11.25
C TYR A 237 31.48 14.05 -10.35
N LYS A 238 32.13 15.11 -10.82
CA LYS A 238 33.11 15.85 -10.00
C LYS A 238 32.43 16.58 -8.85
N TYR A 239 31.28 17.22 -9.10
CA TYR A 239 30.45 17.81 -8.04
C TYR A 239 30.13 16.80 -6.94
N LEU A 240 29.60 15.63 -7.30
CA LEU A 240 29.14 14.62 -6.34
C LEU A 240 30.28 13.91 -5.61
N THR A 241 31.41 13.66 -6.27
CA THR A 241 32.51 12.88 -5.69
C THR A 241 33.58 13.72 -4.98
N LYS A 242 33.76 14.98 -5.39
CA LYS A 242 34.82 15.88 -4.90
C LYS A 242 34.29 17.16 -4.25
N GLY A 243 33.02 17.52 -4.47
CA GLY A 243 32.41 18.73 -3.96
C GLY A 243 32.64 19.97 -4.85
N TYR A 244 31.84 21.01 -4.58
CA TYR A 244 31.77 22.21 -5.42
C TYR A 244 33.08 22.99 -5.55
N LYS A 245 33.80 23.26 -4.45
CA LYS A 245 35.09 23.99 -4.49
C LYS A 245 36.13 23.33 -5.39
N LYS A 246 36.16 21.98 -5.43
CA LYS A 246 37.08 21.23 -6.30
C LYS A 246 36.61 21.22 -7.75
N LEU A 247 35.31 21.28 -7.99
CA LEU A 247 34.75 21.49 -9.32
C LEU A 247 35.14 22.87 -9.86
N GLU A 248 34.99 23.94 -9.07
CA GLU A 248 35.38 25.30 -9.48
C GLU A 248 36.85 25.40 -9.88
N LYS A 249 37.75 24.85 -9.04
CA LYS A 249 39.19 24.78 -9.37
C LYS A 249 39.44 24.06 -10.70
N TYR A 250 38.79 22.92 -10.91
CA TYR A 250 38.95 22.16 -12.15
C TYR A 250 38.45 22.92 -13.38
N LEU A 251 37.36 23.68 -13.26
CA LEU A 251 36.82 24.48 -14.36
C LEU A 251 37.69 25.70 -14.68
N ALA A 252 38.40 26.25 -13.69
CA ALA A 252 39.41 27.29 -13.93
C ALA A 252 40.60 26.75 -14.75
N GLU A 253 40.99 25.49 -14.50
CA GLU A 253 42.05 24.80 -15.23
C GLU A 253 41.58 24.27 -16.61
N ASN A 254 40.27 24.14 -16.83
CA ASN A 254 39.67 23.55 -18.03
C ASN A 254 38.50 24.41 -18.55
N PRO A 255 38.77 25.59 -19.14
CA PRO A 255 37.73 26.54 -19.54
C PRO A 255 36.78 25.97 -20.61
N GLY A 256 37.26 25.08 -21.48
CA GLY A 256 36.44 24.43 -22.52
C GLY A 256 35.25 23.59 -22.01
N VAL A 257 35.19 23.31 -20.70
CA VAL A 257 34.01 22.69 -20.07
C VAL A 257 32.89 23.71 -19.87
N LYS A 258 33.21 24.99 -19.63
CA LYS A 258 32.22 26.08 -19.49
C LYS A 258 31.65 26.51 -20.83
N ASP A 259 32.40 26.35 -21.91
CA ASP A 259 31.94 26.71 -23.26
C ASP A 259 30.79 25.82 -23.75
N ASP A 260 30.60 24.65 -23.12
CA ASP A 260 29.42 23.81 -23.33
C ASP A 260 28.18 24.45 -22.66
N GLU A 261 27.17 24.78 -23.47
CA GLU A 261 25.94 25.44 -23.02
C GLU A 261 25.22 24.65 -21.91
N ASN A 262 25.17 23.33 -22.02
CA ASN A 262 24.51 22.47 -21.02
C ASN A 262 25.31 22.44 -19.72
N ALA A 263 26.63 22.33 -19.81
CA ALA A 263 27.50 22.39 -18.65
C ALA A 263 27.41 23.75 -17.95
N SER A 264 27.38 24.86 -18.70
CA SER A 264 27.20 26.20 -18.14
C SER A 264 25.87 26.36 -17.40
N LYS A 265 24.75 25.90 -17.98
CA LYS A 265 23.44 25.89 -17.31
C LYS A 265 23.44 25.05 -16.03
N MET A 266 24.10 23.88 -16.04
CA MET A 266 24.27 23.06 -14.83
C MET A 266 25.07 23.78 -13.76
N LEU A 267 26.14 24.47 -14.15
CA LEU A 267 26.98 25.21 -13.22
C LEU A 267 26.24 26.38 -12.59
N GLU A 268 25.45 27.14 -13.37
CA GLU A 268 24.61 28.21 -12.84
C GLU A 268 23.65 27.67 -11.77
N TYR A 269 22.97 26.55 -12.07
CA TYR A 269 22.07 25.90 -11.13
C TYR A 269 22.79 25.40 -9.86
N LEU A 270 23.93 24.70 -10.02
CA LEU A 270 24.69 24.17 -8.88
C LEU A 270 25.25 25.30 -8.02
N THR A 271 25.67 26.41 -8.64
CA THR A 271 26.11 27.62 -7.93
C THR A 271 24.96 28.18 -7.09
N ALA A 272 23.76 28.32 -7.67
CA ALA A 272 22.58 28.77 -6.94
C ALA A 272 22.25 27.85 -5.75
N VAL A 273 22.33 26.52 -5.94
CA VAL A 273 22.13 25.55 -4.85
C VAL A 273 23.18 25.69 -3.75
N GLU A 274 24.46 25.86 -4.06
CA GLU A 274 25.49 26.05 -3.03
C GLU A 274 25.35 27.38 -2.30
N ARG A 275 25.05 28.47 -3.02
CA ARG A 275 24.79 29.77 -2.42
C ARG A 275 23.57 29.71 -1.49
N ALA A 276 22.49 29.05 -1.92
CA ALA A 276 21.30 28.87 -1.12
C ALA A 276 21.59 28.17 0.22
N LYS A 277 22.46 27.15 0.26
CA LYS A 277 22.79 26.42 1.51
C LYS A 277 23.46 27.31 2.57
N THR A 278 24.21 28.31 2.15
CA THR A 278 24.95 29.22 3.05
C THR A 278 24.28 30.58 3.18
N CYS A 279 23.20 30.82 2.44
CA CYS A 279 22.50 32.09 2.44
C CYS A 279 21.81 32.33 3.79
N THR A 280 21.92 33.56 4.29
CA THR A 280 21.17 34.04 5.44
C THR A 280 20.13 35.07 5.06
N ASP A 281 20.21 35.63 3.85
CA ASP A 281 19.28 36.60 3.31
C ASP A 281 18.05 35.91 2.71
N GLU A 282 16.87 36.45 2.98
CA GLU A 282 15.60 35.97 2.46
C GLU A 282 15.42 36.33 0.99
N ASP A 283 15.86 37.52 0.57
CA ASP A 283 15.61 38.04 -0.77
C ASP A 283 16.41 37.27 -1.83
N ASP A 284 17.68 36.95 -1.53
CA ASP A 284 18.52 36.06 -2.34
C ASP A 284 17.88 34.67 -2.53
N ILE A 285 17.30 34.11 -1.45
CA ILE A 285 16.62 32.81 -1.52
C ILE A 285 15.37 32.88 -2.40
N ILE A 286 14.59 33.95 -2.28
CA ILE A 286 13.39 34.16 -3.09
C ILE A 286 13.78 34.24 -4.57
N GLU A 287 14.84 35.00 -4.91
CA GLU A 287 15.37 35.05 -6.27
C GLU A 287 15.77 33.65 -6.76
N PHE A 288 16.46 32.85 -5.93
CA PHE A 288 16.83 31.49 -6.33
C PHE A 288 15.62 30.57 -6.55
N ILE A 289 14.57 30.71 -5.75
CA ILE A 289 13.32 29.95 -5.93
C ILE A 289 12.65 30.34 -7.25
N GLU A 290 12.54 31.62 -7.54
CA GLU A 290 11.84 32.13 -8.73
C GLU A 290 12.64 31.85 -10.01
N LYS A 291 13.95 32.07 -9.99
CA LYS A 291 14.83 31.91 -11.16
C LYS A 291 15.18 30.44 -11.46
N PHE A 292 15.51 29.66 -10.43
CA PHE A 292 16.02 28.29 -10.60
C PHE A 292 15.03 27.20 -10.20
N GLY A 293 13.85 27.57 -9.68
CA GLY A 293 12.86 26.60 -9.21
C GLY A 293 13.35 25.78 -8.03
N LEU A 294 14.16 26.38 -7.14
CA LEU A 294 14.66 25.69 -5.96
C LEU A 294 13.50 25.30 -5.03
N GLU A 295 13.56 24.07 -4.56
CA GLU A 295 12.58 23.50 -3.63
C GLU A 295 13.07 23.55 -2.18
N ARG A 296 12.16 23.28 -1.24
CA ARG A 296 12.39 23.23 0.20
C ARG A 296 13.66 22.46 0.61
N GLU A 297 13.98 21.35 -0.05
CA GLU A 297 15.16 20.53 0.24
C GLU A 297 16.51 21.22 -0.04
N HIS A 298 16.51 22.35 -0.76
CA HIS A 298 17.71 23.13 -1.04
C HIS A 298 17.97 24.22 0.00
N MET A 299 16.96 24.54 0.82
CA MET A 299 17.00 25.68 1.73
C MET A 299 17.72 25.36 3.04
N PRO A 300 18.39 26.34 3.66
CA PRO A 300 18.93 26.20 5.01
C PRO A 300 17.79 26.15 6.02
N THR A 301 17.96 25.36 7.09
CA THR A 301 16.90 25.09 8.07
C THR A 301 16.38 26.36 8.74
N GLN A 302 17.23 27.37 8.92
CA GLN A 302 16.90 28.65 9.52
C GLN A 302 15.84 29.40 8.71
N LEU A 303 15.96 29.40 7.38
CA LEU A 303 15.06 30.12 6.47
C LEU A 303 13.77 29.34 6.17
N LEU A 304 13.66 28.09 6.59
CA LEU A 304 12.40 27.32 6.53
C LEU A 304 11.32 27.82 7.51
N ASN A 305 11.66 28.78 8.36
CA ASN A 305 10.71 29.50 9.21
C ASN A 305 10.36 30.90 8.70
N SER A 306 10.92 31.32 7.56
CA SER A 306 10.60 32.62 6.96
C SER A 306 9.28 32.56 6.19
N SER A 307 8.37 33.47 6.51
CA SER A 307 7.09 33.62 5.81
C SER A 307 7.31 34.03 4.35
N LYS A 308 8.23 34.96 4.05
CA LYS A 308 8.51 35.40 2.68
C LYS A 308 9.05 34.29 1.78
N VAL A 309 9.95 33.47 2.31
CA VAL A 309 10.50 32.31 1.58
C VAL A 309 9.39 31.31 1.24
N TRP A 310 8.48 31.04 2.18
CA TRP A 310 7.35 30.15 1.93
C TRP A 310 6.35 30.72 0.93
N GLU A 311 6.10 32.02 0.92
CA GLU A 311 5.29 32.67 -0.12
C GLU A 311 5.83 32.40 -1.53
N ALA A 312 7.15 32.50 -1.72
CA ALA A 312 7.79 32.16 -2.99
C ALA A 312 7.64 30.66 -3.34
N LEU A 313 7.83 29.76 -2.36
CA LEU A 313 7.67 28.32 -2.55
C LEU A 313 6.24 27.95 -2.98
N ILE A 314 5.22 28.56 -2.38
CA ILE A 314 3.79 28.26 -2.60
C ILE A 314 3.38 28.43 -4.06
N LYS A 315 4.00 29.36 -4.79
CA LYS A 315 3.73 29.59 -6.23
C LYS A 315 3.96 28.31 -7.05
N ASN A 316 4.96 27.51 -6.68
CA ASN A 316 5.42 26.34 -7.44
C ASN A 316 5.15 24.98 -6.74
N LEU A 317 4.38 24.97 -5.64
CA LEU A 317 4.05 23.72 -4.95
C LEU A 317 3.14 22.82 -5.79
N LYS A 318 3.52 21.54 -5.87
CA LYS A 318 2.68 20.47 -6.42
C LYS A 318 1.59 20.09 -5.42
N MET A 319 0.46 19.55 -5.90
CA MET A 319 -0.69 19.13 -5.08
C MET A 319 -0.30 18.34 -3.81
N GLU A 320 0.47 17.24 -3.94
CA GLU A 320 0.89 16.45 -2.77
C GLU A 320 1.76 17.24 -1.79
N ALA A 321 2.60 18.16 -2.30
CA ALA A 321 3.41 19.02 -1.47
C ALA A 321 2.57 20.11 -0.79
N THR A 322 1.53 20.62 -1.45
CA THR A 322 0.56 21.54 -0.86
C THR A 322 -0.15 20.89 0.31
N ILE A 323 -0.82 19.75 0.07
CA ILE A 323 -1.58 19.00 1.08
C ILE A 323 -0.72 18.69 2.32
N ARG A 324 0.52 18.23 2.12
CA ARG A 324 1.43 17.87 3.22
C ARG A 324 1.92 19.07 4.05
N ASN A 325 1.95 20.28 3.49
CA ASN A 325 2.53 21.45 4.14
C ASN A 325 1.50 22.49 4.61
N LEU A 326 0.18 22.23 4.49
CA LEU A 326 -0.87 23.17 4.92
C LEU A 326 -0.67 23.66 6.35
N GLY A 327 -0.47 22.75 7.31
CA GLY A 327 -0.23 23.11 8.71
C GLY A 327 1.01 24.01 8.90
N LYS A 328 2.09 23.78 8.13
CA LYS A 328 3.29 24.63 8.17
C LYS A 328 3.02 26.01 7.59
N ILE A 329 2.35 26.10 6.44
CA ILE A 329 2.01 27.38 5.82
C ILE A 329 1.15 28.21 6.77
N THR A 330 0.16 27.60 7.41
CA THR A 330 -0.73 28.26 8.36
C THR A 330 -0.01 28.64 9.65
N SER A 331 0.89 27.80 10.17
CA SER A 331 1.69 28.12 11.37
C SER A 331 2.60 29.34 11.18
N LEU A 332 2.97 29.68 9.93
CA LEU A 332 3.77 30.86 9.59
C LEU A 332 2.92 32.14 9.43
N GLY A 333 1.61 32.04 9.71
CA GLY A 333 0.69 33.15 9.58
C GLY A 333 0.37 33.54 8.13
N LEU A 334 0.76 32.74 7.14
CA LEU A 334 0.55 33.05 5.72
C LEU A 334 -0.89 32.87 5.26
N CYS A 335 -1.60 31.92 5.85
CA CYS A 335 -2.97 31.55 5.45
C CYS A 335 -4.03 32.38 6.20
N GLN A 336 -3.93 33.71 6.15
CA GLN A 336 -4.94 34.60 6.75
C GLN A 336 -6.19 34.70 5.87
N PRO A 337 -7.37 34.95 6.46
CA PRO A 337 -8.60 35.19 5.70
C PRO A 337 -8.41 36.29 4.63
N LYS A 338 -8.85 36.00 3.41
CA LYS A 338 -8.76 36.85 2.21
C LYS A 338 -7.34 37.12 1.70
N SER A 339 -6.33 36.48 2.26
CA SER A 339 -4.95 36.57 1.76
C SER A 339 -4.83 35.97 0.35
N TRP A 340 -3.81 36.38 -0.41
CA TRP A 340 -3.52 35.76 -1.70
C TRP A 340 -3.13 34.28 -1.52
N VAL A 341 -2.43 33.94 -0.43
CA VAL A 341 -2.01 32.57 -0.11
C VAL A 341 -3.21 31.67 0.13
N GLU A 342 -4.17 32.12 0.95
CA GLU A 342 -5.42 31.38 1.17
C GLU A 342 -6.13 31.10 -0.16
N ARG A 343 -6.33 32.15 -0.99
CA ARG A 343 -6.96 32.00 -2.31
C ARG A 343 -6.22 31.00 -3.19
N ALA A 344 -4.89 31.12 -3.30
CA ALA A 344 -4.07 30.21 -4.09
C ALA A 344 -4.12 28.75 -3.59
N LEU A 345 -4.22 28.53 -2.28
CA LEU A 345 -4.39 27.19 -1.70
C LEU A 345 -5.78 26.62 -1.98
N VAL A 346 -6.83 27.42 -1.77
CA VAL A 346 -8.23 27.03 -2.00
C VAL A 346 -8.47 26.73 -3.48
N GLU A 347 -8.05 27.60 -4.39
CA GLU A 347 -8.16 27.40 -5.84
C GLU A 347 -7.45 26.12 -6.27
N ARG A 348 -6.24 25.88 -5.75
CA ARG A 348 -5.48 24.67 -6.05
C ARG A 348 -6.18 23.41 -5.56
N LEU A 349 -6.74 23.42 -4.35
CA LEU A 349 -7.48 22.28 -3.79
C LEU A 349 -8.81 22.03 -4.50
N ALA A 350 -9.42 23.07 -5.08
CA ALA A 350 -10.66 22.98 -5.84
C ALA A 350 -10.45 22.57 -7.32
N ASP A 351 -9.22 22.58 -7.82
CA ASP A 351 -8.90 22.26 -9.22
C ASP A 351 -9.03 20.74 -9.51
N GLU A 352 -10.14 20.36 -10.13
CA GLU A 352 -10.48 18.97 -10.49
C GLU A 352 -9.45 18.34 -11.43
N GLU A 353 -8.94 19.09 -12.42
CA GLU A 353 -7.95 18.59 -13.39
C GLU A 353 -6.61 18.33 -12.71
N LEU A 354 -6.20 19.22 -11.80
CA LEU A 354 -4.98 19.04 -11.03
C LEU A 354 -5.09 17.88 -10.05
N LEU A 355 -6.23 17.69 -9.38
CA LEU A 355 -6.50 16.53 -8.52
C LEU A 355 -6.42 15.22 -9.31
N LYS A 356 -7.02 15.17 -10.50
CA LYS A 356 -6.98 14.00 -11.40
C LYS A 356 -5.58 13.72 -11.92
N LYS A 357 -4.88 14.74 -12.44
CA LYS A 357 -3.50 14.62 -12.98
C LYS A 357 -2.50 14.20 -11.91
N SER A 358 -2.68 14.68 -10.68
CA SER A 358 -1.85 14.28 -9.53
C SER A 358 -2.23 12.91 -8.95
N ARG A 359 -3.34 12.31 -9.41
CA ARG A 359 -3.92 11.07 -8.86
C ARG A 359 -4.11 11.18 -7.35
N THR A 360 -4.62 12.33 -6.92
CA THR A 360 -4.89 12.58 -5.50
C THR A 360 -6.08 11.74 -5.06
N HIS A 361 -5.85 10.84 -4.11
CA HIS A 361 -6.87 9.92 -3.63
C HIS A 361 -7.73 10.60 -2.54
N PRO A 362 -9.07 10.41 -2.50
CA PRO A 362 -9.96 11.00 -1.48
C PRO A 362 -9.45 10.78 -0.06
N PHE A 363 -8.93 9.58 0.20
CA PHE A 363 -8.38 9.22 1.51
C PHE A 363 -7.20 10.08 1.98
N LYS A 364 -6.30 10.47 1.06
CA LYS A 364 -5.17 11.37 1.39
C LYS A 364 -5.69 12.75 1.77
N VAL A 365 -6.75 13.20 1.09
CA VAL A 365 -7.42 14.48 1.39
C VAL A 365 -8.10 14.42 2.76
N LEU A 366 -8.79 13.31 3.07
CA LEU A 366 -9.43 13.12 4.38
C LEU A 366 -8.41 13.11 5.54
N LEU A 367 -7.28 12.42 5.37
CA LEU A 367 -6.20 12.45 6.35
C LEU A 367 -5.68 13.88 6.55
N ALA A 368 -5.46 14.61 5.45
CA ALA A 368 -5.02 15.99 5.51
C ALA A 368 -6.06 16.92 6.14
N LEU A 369 -7.35 16.73 5.87
CA LEU A 369 -8.45 17.46 6.48
C LEU A 369 -8.45 17.29 7.99
N ASN A 370 -8.42 16.05 8.49
CA ASN A 370 -8.44 15.77 9.93
C ASN A 370 -7.16 16.25 10.62
N THR A 371 -6.00 16.04 9.99
CA THR A 371 -4.73 16.55 10.51
C THR A 371 -4.74 18.08 10.59
N TYR A 372 -5.18 18.75 9.52
CA TYR A 372 -5.26 20.21 9.47
C TYR A 372 -6.26 20.76 10.47
N LYS A 373 -7.42 20.12 10.62
CA LYS A 373 -8.46 20.47 11.60
C LYS A 373 -7.99 20.31 13.04
N ALA A 374 -7.14 19.33 13.33
CA ALA A 374 -6.59 19.12 14.67
C ALA A 374 -5.67 20.26 15.16
N GLY A 375 -5.19 21.12 14.25
CA GLY A 375 -4.37 22.28 14.61
C GLY A 375 -2.97 21.94 15.14
N LYS A 376 -2.53 20.68 15.01
CA LYS A 376 -1.22 20.20 15.46
C LYS A 376 -0.69 19.08 14.56
N GLY A 377 0.63 19.01 14.42
CA GLY A 377 1.27 17.94 13.66
C GLY A 377 1.34 16.62 14.43
N ASP A 378 1.21 15.49 13.73
CA ASP A 378 1.31 14.15 14.35
C ASP A 378 2.71 13.85 14.90
N LYS A 379 3.75 14.41 14.27
CA LYS A 379 5.16 14.18 14.61
C LYS A 379 5.87 15.52 14.81
N GLY A 380 5.72 16.12 15.99
CA GLY A 380 6.45 17.32 16.41
C GLY A 380 5.64 18.25 17.31
N HIS A 381 6.17 19.46 17.54
CA HIS A 381 5.55 20.52 18.35
C HIS A 381 4.84 21.58 17.52
N LEU A 382 4.68 21.36 16.20
CA LEU A 382 4.07 22.34 15.31
C LEU A 382 2.57 22.44 15.59
N THR A 383 2.10 23.66 15.86
CA THR A 383 0.70 23.99 16.08
C THR A 383 0.27 25.13 15.16
N TRP A 384 -1.01 25.17 14.81
CA TRP A 384 -1.62 26.22 14.00
C TRP A 384 -3.11 26.35 14.32
N ILE A 385 -3.70 27.48 13.95
CA ILE A 385 -5.15 27.67 13.98
C ILE A 385 -5.68 27.31 12.59
N PRO A 386 -6.56 26.30 12.46
CA PRO A 386 -7.11 25.93 11.16
C PRO A 386 -7.83 27.09 10.48
N ASN A 387 -7.65 27.20 9.16
CA ASN A 387 -8.36 28.18 8.34
C ASN A 387 -9.63 27.56 7.75
N ASP A 388 -10.78 28.21 7.95
CA ASP A 388 -12.10 27.69 7.55
C ASP A 388 -12.25 27.52 6.03
N ALA A 389 -11.71 28.43 5.23
CA ALA A 389 -11.77 28.32 3.77
C ALA A 389 -10.96 27.12 3.26
N VAL A 390 -9.79 26.86 3.86
CA VAL A 390 -8.98 25.67 3.54
C VAL A 390 -9.67 24.40 4.02
N LEU A 391 -10.29 24.40 5.21
CA LEU A 391 -11.08 23.25 5.70
C LEU A 391 -12.22 22.93 4.74
N LYS A 392 -12.97 23.95 4.31
CA LYS A 392 -14.04 23.80 3.31
C LYS A 392 -13.49 23.24 1.99
N ALA A 393 -12.38 23.80 1.50
CA ALA A 393 -11.77 23.35 0.24
C ALA A 393 -11.29 21.90 0.31
N LEU A 394 -10.76 21.45 1.45
CA LEU A 394 -10.38 20.05 1.66
C LEU A 394 -11.61 19.13 1.73
N ASP A 395 -12.70 19.57 2.38
CA ASP A 395 -13.97 18.83 2.40
C ASP A 395 -14.56 18.68 0.99
N ASP A 396 -14.64 19.79 0.24
CA ASP A 396 -15.08 19.77 -1.17
C ASP A 396 -14.16 18.87 -2.03
N ALA A 397 -12.84 18.99 -1.85
CA ALA A 397 -11.85 18.20 -2.59
C ALA A 397 -11.97 16.70 -2.30
N TYR A 398 -12.31 16.31 -1.06
CA TYR A 398 -12.59 14.91 -0.72
C TYR A 398 -13.69 14.34 -1.62
N TYR A 399 -14.76 15.11 -1.85
CA TYR A 399 -15.84 14.68 -2.74
C TYR A 399 -15.49 14.76 -4.23
N THR A 400 -14.76 15.78 -4.66
CA THR A 400 -14.30 15.91 -6.05
C THR A 400 -13.37 14.76 -6.45
N CYS A 401 -12.53 14.28 -5.52
CA CYS A 401 -11.62 13.17 -5.78
C CYS A 401 -12.35 11.85 -6.10
N PHE A 402 -13.63 11.66 -5.75
CA PHE A 402 -14.37 10.45 -6.14
C PHE A 402 -14.51 10.32 -7.66
N LYS A 403 -14.64 11.43 -8.39
CA LYS A 403 -14.74 11.43 -9.86
C LYS A 403 -13.46 10.97 -10.56
N ALA A 404 -12.33 11.04 -9.85
CA ALA A 404 -11.05 10.55 -10.35
C ALA A 404 -10.89 9.02 -10.18
N VAL A 405 -11.84 8.35 -9.51
CA VAL A 405 -11.84 6.90 -9.32
C VAL A 405 -12.64 6.24 -10.44
N GLU A 406 -12.03 5.31 -11.16
CA GLU A 406 -12.68 4.56 -12.23
C GLU A 406 -13.57 3.44 -11.64
N PRO A 407 -14.82 3.29 -12.10
CA PRO A 407 -15.71 2.23 -11.65
C PRO A 407 -15.33 0.87 -12.24
N THR A 408 -15.62 -0.19 -11.48
CA THR A 408 -15.43 -1.58 -11.91
C THR A 408 -16.68 -2.15 -12.60
N GLY A 409 -17.86 -1.56 -12.35
CA GLY A 409 -19.14 -2.01 -12.91
C GLY A 409 -19.65 -3.31 -12.31
N LYS A 410 -19.09 -3.74 -11.17
CA LYS A 410 -19.51 -4.95 -10.45
C LYS A 410 -20.61 -4.65 -9.44
N ARG A 411 -21.29 -5.70 -8.96
CA ARG A 411 -22.32 -5.60 -7.92
C ARG A 411 -21.69 -5.81 -6.55
N PHE A 412 -21.82 -4.81 -5.68
CA PHE A 412 -21.19 -4.79 -4.36
C PHE A 412 -22.21 -4.95 -3.23
N LEU A 413 -21.84 -5.74 -2.23
CA LEU A 413 -22.41 -5.67 -0.88
C LEU A 413 -21.34 -5.11 0.06
N LEU A 414 -21.57 -3.91 0.58
CA LEU A 414 -20.68 -3.25 1.54
C LEU A 414 -21.23 -3.47 2.95
N ALA A 415 -20.49 -4.21 3.75
CA ALA A 415 -20.81 -4.48 5.15
C ALA A 415 -19.91 -3.63 6.05
N ILE A 416 -20.49 -2.70 6.81
CA ILE A 416 -19.76 -1.87 7.77
C ILE A 416 -19.99 -2.35 9.20
N ASP A 417 -18.89 -2.61 9.90
CA ASP A 417 -18.91 -2.92 11.33
C ASP A 417 -19.22 -1.63 12.09
N VAL A 418 -20.26 -1.67 12.90
CA VAL A 418 -20.70 -0.54 13.72
C VAL A 418 -20.50 -0.81 15.22
N SER A 419 -19.80 -1.87 15.59
CA SER A 419 -19.50 -2.20 16.99
C SER A 419 -18.73 -1.08 17.70
N GLY A 420 -18.80 -1.07 19.04
CA GLY A 420 -18.15 -0.03 19.85
C GLY A 420 -16.63 -0.03 19.75
N SER A 421 -16.00 -1.14 19.38
CA SER A 421 -14.54 -1.22 19.17
C SER A 421 -14.07 -0.42 17.95
N MET A 422 -14.96 -0.15 16.99
CA MET A 422 -14.70 0.72 15.84
C MET A 422 -14.49 2.20 16.22
N ASP A 423 -14.76 2.61 17.46
CA ASP A 423 -14.40 3.95 17.97
C ASP A 423 -12.90 4.08 18.32
N ALA A 424 -12.15 2.98 18.27
CA ALA A 424 -10.70 2.99 18.44
C ALA A 424 -9.99 3.79 17.33
N PRO A 425 -8.81 4.38 17.61
CA PRO A 425 -7.96 4.99 16.60
C PRO A 425 -7.56 3.99 15.50
N CYS A 426 -7.59 4.44 14.25
CA CYS A 426 -7.26 3.61 13.10
C CYS A 426 -5.74 3.41 12.96
N VAL A 427 -5.31 2.30 12.38
CA VAL A 427 -3.86 2.02 12.21
C VAL A 427 -3.20 3.13 11.38
N GLY A 428 -2.21 3.80 11.97
CA GLY A 428 -1.44 4.83 11.26
C GLY A 428 -1.96 6.27 11.43
N SER A 429 -3.05 6.49 12.18
CA SER A 429 -3.48 7.83 12.61
C SER A 429 -4.07 7.83 14.00
N THR A 430 -3.67 8.79 14.84
CA THR A 430 -4.29 9.01 16.15
C THR A 430 -5.48 9.97 16.09
N THR A 431 -5.75 10.57 14.92
CA THR A 431 -6.79 11.59 14.73
C THR A 431 -8.04 11.05 14.04
N ILE A 432 -7.98 9.83 13.48
CA ILE A 432 -9.10 9.21 12.78
C ILE A 432 -9.44 7.87 13.43
N THR A 433 -10.73 7.66 13.72
CA THR A 433 -11.25 6.39 14.24
C THR A 433 -11.44 5.35 13.14
N CYS A 434 -11.46 4.07 13.51
CA CYS A 434 -11.75 2.96 12.59
C CYS A 434 -13.11 3.17 11.89
N LYS A 435 -14.14 3.60 12.63
CA LYS A 435 -15.48 3.93 12.11
C LYS A 435 -15.44 5.03 11.05
N LEU A 436 -14.77 6.14 11.33
CA LEU A 436 -14.63 7.26 10.39
C LEU A 436 -13.93 6.82 9.09
N ALA A 437 -12.85 6.05 9.22
CA ALA A 437 -12.12 5.55 8.06
C ALA A 437 -12.90 4.50 7.26
N ALA A 438 -13.65 3.62 7.92
CA ALA A 438 -14.49 2.61 7.27
C ALA A 438 -15.60 3.26 6.47
N ALA A 439 -16.32 4.21 7.07
CA ALA A 439 -17.34 4.99 6.40
C ALA A 439 -16.78 5.74 5.18
N ALA A 440 -15.60 6.37 5.32
CA ALA A 440 -14.97 7.07 4.22
C ALA A 440 -14.58 6.14 3.06
N MET A 441 -13.99 4.98 3.35
CA MET A 441 -13.64 4.00 2.31
C MET A 441 -14.88 3.40 1.64
N MET A 442 -15.92 3.09 2.41
CA MET A 442 -17.21 2.62 1.90
C MET A 442 -17.85 3.65 0.97
N MET A 443 -17.82 4.94 1.34
CA MET A 443 -18.35 6.02 0.51
C MET A 443 -17.66 6.13 -0.85
N VAL A 444 -16.37 5.76 -0.96
CA VAL A 444 -15.68 5.68 -2.26
C VAL A 444 -16.39 4.70 -3.16
N THR A 445 -16.52 3.44 -2.72
CA THR A 445 -17.16 2.40 -3.53
C THR A 445 -18.62 2.72 -3.81
N MET A 446 -19.36 3.19 -2.81
CA MET A 446 -20.78 3.57 -2.96
C MET A 446 -21.00 4.67 -4.02
N ARG A 447 -20.14 5.71 -4.04
CA ARG A 447 -20.29 6.83 -4.97
C ARG A 447 -19.76 6.52 -6.35
N THR A 448 -18.80 5.61 -6.46
CA THR A 448 -18.20 5.19 -7.73
C THR A 448 -19.04 4.12 -8.45
N GLU A 449 -19.54 3.12 -7.74
CA GLU A 449 -20.23 1.97 -8.35
C GLU A 449 -21.73 2.19 -8.47
N GLU A 450 -22.33 1.71 -9.57
CA GLU A 450 -23.77 1.85 -9.81
C GLU A 450 -24.60 0.95 -8.87
N HIS A 451 -24.18 -0.31 -8.73
CA HIS A 451 -24.90 -1.34 -7.98
C HIS A 451 -24.20 -1.66 -6.66
N CYS A 452 -24.66 -1.02 -5.58
CA CYS A 452 -24.08 -1.16 -4.26
C CYS A 452 -25.18 -1.19 -3.19
N ASP A 453 -25.30 -2.32 -2.49
CA ASP A 453 -26.13 -2.42 -1.28
C ASP A 453 -25.24 -2.22 -0.05
N ILE A 454 -25.76 -1.48 0.94
CA ILE A 454 -25.04 -1.22 2.19
C ILE A 454 -25.79 -1.81 3.36
N VAL A 455 -25.05 -2.57 4.15
CA VAL A 455 -25.51 -3.19 5.37
C VAL A 455 -24.56 -2.84 6.50
N ALA A 456 -25.10 -2.59 7.67
CA ALA A 456 -24.33 -2.54 8.90
C ALA A 456 -24.50 -3.87 9.62
N PHE A 457 -23.46 -4.30 10.31
CA PHE A 457 -23.53 -5.52 11.08
C PHE A 457 -22.99 -5.31 12.49
N SER A 458 -23.70 -5.95 13.41
CA SER A 458 -23.22 -6.31 14.74
C SER A 458 -23.57 -7.80 14.92
N HIS A 459 -24.45 -8.14 15.87
CA HIS A 459 -24.99 -9.50 16.06
C HIS A 459 -26.06 -9.91 15.02
N ARG A 460 -26.50 -8.95 14.20
CA ARG A 460 -27.44 -9.11 13.08
C ARG A 460 -27.04 -8.15 11.96
N LEU A 461 -27.46 -8.47 10.73
CA LEU A 461 -27.38 -7.55 9.61
C LEU A 461 -28.57 -6.60 9.62
N VAL A 462 -28.28 -5.31 9.49
CA VAL A 462 -29.27 -4.24 9.40
C VAL A 462 -29.01 -3.48 8.11
N PRO A 463 -29.97 -3.42 7.16
CA PRO A 463 -29.87 -2.54 6.01
C PRO A 463 -29.74 -1.08 6.47
N VAL A 464 -28.85 -0.33 5.85
CA VAL A 464 -28.67 1.10 6.16
C VAL A 464 -29.06 1.92 4.95
N ASP A 465 -30.02 2.84 5.12
CA ASP A 465 -30.42 3.77 4.08
C ASP A 465 -29.42 4.92 3.97
N ILE A 466 -28.29 4.64 3.30
CA ILE A 466 -27.28 5.64 2.95
C ILE A 466 -27.47 6.01 1.48
N LYS A 467 -27.62 7.30 1.22
CA LYS A 467 -27.78 7.85 -0.13
C LYS A 467 -26.42 8.28 -0.67
N LYS A 468 -26.25 8.21 -2.00
CA LYS A 468 -25.03 8.70 -2.68
C LYS A 468 -24.74 10.17 -2.42
N THR A 469 -25.75 10.97 -2.10
CA THR A 469 -25.63 12.39 -1.76
C THR A 469 -25.24 12.67 -0.31
N ASP A 470 -25.36 11.68 0.59
CA ASP A 470 -25.08 11.88 2.02
C ASP A 470 -23.62 12.26 2.24
N THR A 471 -23.39 13.25 3.09
CA THR A 471 -22.06 13.68 3.55
C THR A 471 -21.47 12.66 4.53
N LEU A 472 -20.14 12.67 4.69
CA LEU A 472 -19.48 11.77 5.65
C LEU A 472 -20.02 11.92 7.09
N PRO A 473 -20.29 13.13 7.63
CA PRO A 473 -20.93 13.27 8.94
C PRO A 473 -22.35 12.66 9.01
N GLU A 474 -23.16 12.80 7.95
CA GLU A 474 -24.50 12.20 7.89
C GLU A 474 -24.44 10.67 7.88
N VAL A 475 -23.50 10.11 7.12
CA VAL A 475 -23.22 8.67 7.10
C VAL A 475 -22.87 8.17 8.51
N LEU A 476 -21.97 8.85 9.21
CA LEU A 476 -21.57 8.46 10.57
C LEU A 476 -22.75 8.50 11.53
N LYS A 477 -23.55 9.58 11.50
CA LYS A 477 -24.75 9.70 12.32
C LYS A 477 -25.75 8.58 12.08
N LYS A 478 -25.94 8.17 10.81
CA LYS A 478 -26.81 7.04 10.46
C LYS A 478 -26.27 5.71 10.98
N THR A 479 -24.95 5.51 10.95
CA THR A 479 -24.33 4.29 11.47
C THR A 479 -24.29 4.22 13.01
N GLU A 480 -24.16 5.37 13.70
CA GLU A 480 -24.15 5.45 15.17
C GLU A 480 -25.52 5.15 15.79
N ALA A 481 -26.61 5.40 15.07
CA ALA A 481 -27.97 5.16 15.54
C ALA A 481 -28.35 3.66 15.58
N LEU A 482 -27.46 2.76 15.17
CA LEU A 482 -27.73 1.33 15.04
C LEU A 482 -27.33 0.55 16.32
N PRO A 483 -28.07 -0.51 16.67
CA PRO A 483 -27.81 -1.29 17.88
C PRO A 483 -26.50 -2.10 17.80
N PHE A 484 -25.73 -2.05 18.89
CA PHE A 484 -24.44 -2.74 19.03
C PHE A 484 -24.57 -4.23 19.41
N GLY A 485 -23.56 -5.03 19.08
CA GLY A 485 -23.48 -6.49 19.33
C GLY A 485 -22.18 -7.09 18.79
N GLY A 486 -21.98 -8.41 18.95
CA GLY A 486 -20.76 -9.11 18.52
C GLY A 486 -20.64 -9.28 17.00
N THR A 487 -19.42 -9.24 16.47
CA THR A 487 -19.10 -9.14 15.04
C THR A 487 -18.99 -10.52 14.36
N ASP A 488 -19.90 -10.83 13.42
CA ASP A 488 -19.84 -12.03 12.56
C ASP A 488 -19.68 -11.63 11.07
N CYS A 489 -18.46 -11.79 10.55
CA CYS A 489 -18.12 -11.45 9.17
C CYS A 489 -18.65 -12.46 8.13
N ALA A 490 -19.29 -13.57 8.54
CA ALA A 490 -19.92 -14.50 7.62
C ALA A 490 -21.34 -14.04 7.21
N LEU A 491 -21.97 -13.20 8.05
CA LEU A 491 -23.33 -12.74 7.87
C LEU A 491 -23.62 -12.12 6.50
N PRO A 492 -22.76 -11.27 5.89
CA PRO A 492 -23.07 -10.65 4.60
C PRO A 492 -23.33 -11.67 3.49
N MET A 493 -22.54 -12.74 3.45
CA MET A 493 -22.71 -13.80 2.47
C MET A 493 -23.96 -14.62 2.78
N ILE A 494 -24.19 -15.00 4.04
CA ILE A 494 -25.36 -15.77 4.48
C ILE A 494 -26.66 -15.02 4.13
N HIS A 495 -26.72 -13.73 4.44
CA HIS A 495 -27.88 -12.90 4.14
C HIS A 495 -28.13 -12.79 2.64
N ALA A 496 -27.08 -12.64 1.84
CA ALA A 496 -27.22 -12.62 0.38
C ALA A 496 -27.77 -13.94 -0.17
N GLN A 497 -27.39 -15.09 0.41
CA GLN A 497 -27.96 -16.40 0.07
C GLN A 497 -29.44 -16.49 0.44
N GLU A 498 -29.79 -16.11 1.66
CA GLU A 498 -31.18 -16.16 2.17
C GLU A 498 -32.12 -15.28 1.34
N GLN A 499 -31.66 -14.08 0.98
CA GLN A 499 -32.42 -13.13 0.15
C GLN A 499 -32.33 -13.43 -1.36
N LYS A 500 -31.52 -14.42 -1.76
CA LYS A 500 -31.23 -14.75 -3.18
C LYS A 500 -30.79 -13.52 -3.99
N LYS A 501 -29.99 -12.63 -3.38
CA LYS A 501 -29.44 -11.45 -4.03
C LYS A 501 -28.07 -11.76 -4.64
N GLU A 502 -27.87 -11.30 -5.87
CA GLU A 502 -26.64 -11.53 -6.61
C GLU A 502 -25.65 -10.38 -6.43
N TYR A 503 -24.46 -10.70 -5.92
CA TYR A 503 -23.32 -9.81 -5.76
C TYR A 503 -22.08 -10.49 -6.32
N ASP A 504 -21.19 -9.68 -6.88
CA ASP A 504 -19.90 -10.12 -7.37
C ASP A 504 -18.80 -9.90 -6.31
N VAL A 505 -19.01 -8.92 -5.42
CA VAL A 505 -18.02 -8.51 -4.41
C VAL A 505 -18.69 -8.23 -3.07
N PHE A 506 -18.17 -8.83 -2.02
CA PHE A 506 -18.46 -8.52 -0.63
C PHE A 506 -17.28 -7.73 -0.06
N ILE A 507 -17.52 -6.56 0.53
CA ILE A 507 -16.49 -5.82 1.28
C ILE A 507 -16.94 -5.67 2.73
N VAL A 508 -16.13 -6.17 3.65
CA VAL A 508 -16.39 -6.13 5.09
C VAL A 508 -15.39 -5.18 5.74
N TYR A 509 -15.86 -4.05 6.27
CA TYR A 509 -15.04 -3.10 7.00
C TYR A 509 -15.16 -3.39 8.50
N THR A 510 -14.08 -3.79 9.16
CA THR A 510 -14.07 -4.18 10.58
C THR A 510 -12.70 -3.92 11.20
N ASP A 511 -12.60 -3.79 12.51
CA ASP A 511 -11.32 -3.78 13.23
C ASP A 511 -10.68 -5.18 13.36
N SER A 512 -11.28 -6.20 12.73
CA SER A 512 -10.81 -7.59 12.66
C SER A 512 -10.94 -8.36 13.98
N GLU A 513 -11.82 -7.92 14.89
CA GLU A 513 -12.26 -8.74 16.02
C GLU A 513 -13.46 -9.62 15.65
N THR A 514 -13.26 -10.66 14.83
CA THR A 514 -14.31 -11.71 14.68
C THR A 514 -14.34 -12.59 15.90
N TRP A 515 -15.22 -12.26 16.85
CA TRP A 515 -15.46 -13.05 18.07
C TRP A 515 -16.87 -13.65 18.10
N PHE A 516 -17.50 -13.89 16.94
CA PHE A 516 -18.84 -14.48 16.93
C PHE A 516 -19.18 -15.13 15.58
N GLY A 517 -19.85 -16.29 15.61
CA GLY A 517 -20.36 -16.96 14.42
C GLY A 517 -20.25 -18.48 14.46
N LYS A 518 -21.20 -19.19 13.83
CA LYS A 518 -21.20 -20.67 13.70
C LYS A 518 -20.42 -21.16 12.48
N ILE A 519 -20.20 -20.28 11.49
CA ILE A 519 -19.64 -20.60 10.18
C ILE A 519 -18.50 -19.64 9.89
N HIS A 520 -17.39 -20.15 9.36
CA HIS A 520 -16.26 -19.30 8.98
C HIS A 520 -16.61 -18.49 7.70
N PRO A 521 -16.23 -17.20 7.59
CA PRO A 521 -16.54 -16.37 6.42
C PRO A 521 -16.08 -16.99 5.09
N SER A 522 -14.96 -17.70 5.09
CA SER A 522 -14.47 -18.41 3.91
C SER A 522 -15.42 -19.53 3.44
N ARG A 523 -16.09 -20.22 4.37
CA ARG A 523 -17.10 -21.24 4.06
C ARG A 523 -18.38 -20.62 3.56
N ALA A 524 -18.84 -19.54 4.20
CA ALA A 524 -20.02 -18.81 3.76
C ALA A 524 -19.87 -18.28 2.32
N LEU A 525 -18.68 -17.81 1.93
CA LEU A 525 -18.43 -17.43 0.54
C LEU A 525 -18.46 -18.63 -0.42
N GLN A 526 -17.86 -19.77 -0.04
CA GLN A 526 -17.90 -20.99 -0.88
C GLN A 526 -19.33 -21.48 -1.10
N GLU A 527 -20.14 -21.46 -0.05
CA GLU A 527 -21.56 -21.81 -0.11
C GLU A 527 -22.33 -20.82 -0.99
N TYR A 528 -22.06 -19.51 -0.85
CA TYR A 528 -22.65 -18.47 -1.71
C TYR A 528 -22.34 -18.72 -3.18
N ARG A 529 -21.06 -18.95 -3.52
CA ARG A 529 -20.62 -19.24 -4.90
C ARG A 529 -21.36 -20.44 -5.50
N LYS A 530 -21.55 -21.51 -4.71
CA LYS A 530 -22.25 -22.73 -5.14
C LYS A 530 -23.76 -22.49 -5.31
N GLN A 531 -24.40 -21.87 -4.32
CA GLN A 531 -25.85 -21.68 -4.29
C GLN A 531 -26.33 -20.65 -5.32
N MET A 532 -25.58 -19.58 -5.51
CA MET A 532 -25.91 -18.50 -6.45
C MET A 532 -25.31 -18.72 -7.84
N ASN A 533 -24.63 -19.86 -8.07
CA ASN A 533 -23.92 -20.16 -9.31
C ASN A 533 -22.98 -19.04 -9.78
N ASN A 534 -22.28 -18.41 -8.83
CA ASN A 534 -21.33 -17.32 -9.08
C ASN A 534 -19.93 -17.71 -8.56
N PRO A 535 -19.14 -18.50 -9.32
CA PRO A 535 -17.82 -18.95 -8.88
C PRO A 535 -16.80 -17.82 -8.69
N GLU A 536 -17.03 -16.67 -9.34
CA GLU A 536 -16.14 -15.50 -9.31
C GLU A 536 -16.43 -14.54 -8.17
N ALA A 537 -17.41 -14.82 -7.30
CA ALA A 537 -17.74 -13.96 -6.17
C ALA A 537 -16.52 -13.78 -5.24
N LYS A 538 -16.23 -12.53 -4.87
CA LYS A 538 -15.05 -12.16 -4.07
C LYS A 538 -15.43 -11.61 -2.70
N LEU A 539 -14.59 -11.86 -1.71
CA LEU A 539 -14.66 -11.28 -0.37
C LEU A 539 -13.41 -10.45 -0.10
N ILE A 540 -13.61 -9.21 0.30
CA ILE A 540 -12.55 -8.31 0.75
C ILE A 540 -12.85 -7.96 2.19
N VAL A 541 -11.88 -8.15 3.07
CA VAL A 541 -11.97 -7.75 4.47
C VAL A 541 -11.01 -6.60 4.68
N VAL A 542 -11.54 -5.45 5.06
CA VAL A 542 -10.79 -4.23 5.33
C VAL A 542 -10.61 -4.11 6.83
N GLY A 543 -9.43 -4.51 7.31
CA GLY A 543 -9.03 -4.47 8.71
C GLY A 543 -8.59 -3.06 9.14
N MET A 544 -9.44 -2.37 9.89
CA MET A 544 -9.22 -0.98 10.33
C MET A 544 -8.28 -0.85 11.54
N ALA A 545 -8.04 -1.96 12.27
CA ALA A 545 -7.11 -2.06 13.40
C ALA A 545 -6.05 -3.16 13.15
N SER A 546 -4.91 -3.07 13.84
CA SER A 546 -3.76 -3.98 13.61
C SER A 546 -3.77 -5.10 14.66
N ASN A 547 -4.68 -6.05 14.51
CA ASN A 547 -4.92 -7.04 15.56
C ASN A 547 -4.23 -8.38 15.32
N GLY A 548 -3.53 -8.57 14.19
CA GLY A 548 -2.87 -9.85 13.91
C GLY A 548 -3.82 -10.96 13.45
N PHE A 549 -5.11 -10.65 13.20
CA PHE A 549 -6.13 -11.60 12.75
C PHE A 549 -6.53 -11.47 11.28
N SER A 550 -6.66 -12.64 10.67
CA SER A 550 -6.91 -12.91 9.25
C SER A 550 -8.28 -13.54 9.11
N ILE A 551 -9.09 -13.06 8.17
CA ILE A 551 -10.40 -13.65 7.89
C ILE A 551 -10.40 -14.29 6.49
N ALA A 552 -9.66 -13.73 5.54
CA ALA A 552 -9.47 -14.29 4.21
C ALA A 552 -8.62 -15.56 4.24
N ASP A 553 -9.11 -16.62 3.58
CA ASP A 553 -8.32 -17.83 3.33
C ASP A 553 -7.15 -17.49 2.38
N PRO A 554 -5.87 -17.68 2.80
CA PRO A 554 -4.70 -17.39 1.95
C PRO A 554 -4.67 -18.11 0.62
N GLU A 555 -5.28 -19.29 0.56
CA GLU A 555 -5.30 -20.13 -0.64
C GLU A 555 -6.48 -19.80 -1.56
N ASP A 556 -7.45 -18.97 -1.12
CA ASP A 556 -8.57 -18.51 -1.95
C ASP A 556 -8.22 -17.18 -2.65
N PHE A 557 -8.23 -17.19 -3.98
CA PHE A 557 -7.92 -16.00 -4.81
C PHE A 557 -9.06 -15.01 -4.91
N GLY A 558 -10.27 -15.42 -4.59
CA GLY A 558 -11.38 -14.50 -4.41
C GLY A 558 -11.53 -14.04 -2.96
N MET A 559 -10.53 -14.24 -2.08
CA MET A 559 -10.48 -13.58 -0.77
C MET A 559 -9.25 -12.67 -0.63
N LEU A 560 -9.43 -11.52 0.02
CA LEU A 560 -8.36 -10.56 0.27
C LEU A 560 -8.54 -9.90 1.64
N ASP A 561 -7.52 -9.96 2.51
CA ASP A 561 -7.45 -9.09 3.68
C ASP A 561 -6.60 -7.86 3.32
N ILE A 562 -7.11 -6.67 3.63
CA ILE A 562 -6.44 -5.41 3.39
C ILE A 562 -6.46 -4.54 4.64
N VAL A 563 -5.34 -3.88 4.94
CA VAL A 563 -5.29 -2.89 6.02
C VAL A 563 -6.12 -1.68 5.57
N GLY A 564 -7.17 -1.40 6.33
CA GLY A 564 -7.85 -0.12 6.29
C GLY A 564 -6.87 1.01 6.59
N PHE A 565 -7.14 2.21 6.09
CA PHE A 565 -6.27 3.38 6.29
C PHE A 565 -4.97 3.44 5.46
N ASP A 566 -4.84 2.66 4.38
CA ASP A 566 -3.74 2.82 3.43
C ASP A 566 -4.19 3.57 2.15
N SER A 567 -3.39 4.55 1.71
CA SER A 567 -3.73 5.38 0.55
C SER A 567 -3.79 4.63 -0.78
N GLY A 568 -3.27 3.40 -0.86
CA GLY A 568 -3.44 2.54 -2.03
C GLY A 568 -4.39 1.36 -1.81
N ALA A 569 -5.10 1.31 -0.67
CA ALA A 569 -6.03 0.22 -0.37
C ALA A 569 -7.18 0.15 -1.39
N THR A 570 -7.81 1.28 -1.70
CA THR A 570 -8.89 1.40 -2.70
C THR A 570 -8.46 0.99 -4.10
N GLN A 571 -7.26 1.37 -4.51
CA GLN A 571 -6.71 0.97 -5.82
C GLN A 571 -6.42 -0.53 -5.87
N THR A 572 -6.06 -1.13 -4.72
CA THR A 572 -5.87 -2.57 -4.56
C THR A 572 -7.21 -3.30 -4.62
N ILE A 573 -8.25 -2.77 -3.94
CA ILE A 573 -9.64 -3.26 -4.01
C ILE A 573 -10.13 -3.29 -5.45
N ALA A 574 -10.06 -2.17 -6.18
CA ALA A 574 -10.56 -2.10 -7.56
C ALA A 574 -9.90 -3.16 -8.46
N LYS A 575 -8.58 -3.36 -8.33
CA LYS A 575 -7.84 -4.35 -9.11
C LYS A 575 -8.18 -5.77 -8.76
N PHE A 576 -8.28 -6.05 -7.46
CA PHE A 576 -8.69 -7.35 -6.98
C PHE A 576 -10.09 -7.69 -7.51
N VAL A 577 -11.02 -6.75 -7.47
CA VAL A 577 -12.36 -6.89 -8.05
C VAL A 577 -12.29 -7.20 -9.56
N LEU A 578 -11.49 -6.48 -10.31
CA LEU A 578 -11.29 -6.69 -11.75
C LEU A 578 -10.50 -7.97 -12.10
N GLY A 579 -9.95 -8.68 -11.11
CA GLY A 579 -9.16 -9.90 -11.33
C GLY A 579 -7.72 -9.63 -11.76
N GLU A 580 -7.22 -8.43 -11.49
CA GLU A 580 -5.85 -8.01 -11.78
C GLU A 580 -4.86 -8.31 -10.64
N LEU A 581 -5.30 -8.98 -9.56
CA LEU A 581 -4.53 -9.20 -8.32
C LEU A 581 -4.48 -10.66 -7.87
#